data_AF-A0A937S706-F1
#
_entry.id   AF-A0A937S706-F1
#
_cell.length_a   1.000
_cell.length_b   1.000
_cell.length_c   1.000
_cell.angle_alpha   90.00
_cell.angle_beta   90.00
_cell.angle_gamma   90.00
#
_symmetry.space_group_name_H-M   'P 1'
#
loop_
_entity.id
_entity.type
_entity.pdbx_description
1 polymer ?
#
loop_
_entity_poly.entity_id
_entity_poly.type
_entity_poly.pdbx_seq_one_letter_code
_entity_poly.pdbx_strand_id
1 'polypeptide(L)'
;MERKIGAEDAVTISGVTLIPVTKISLNCQRIGNSISCFGTKQPSSVVVISQTTRRAFNTTGEEVSLDQLVQDAPSIKKLIDGFQLL
;
A
#
# COMPACT_ATOMS: atom_id res chain seq x y z
N MET A 1 -11.10 -8.37 14.48
CA MET A 1 -10.71 -8.10 13.07
C MET A 1 -9.64 -7.02 13.07
N GLU A 2 -8.40 -7.42 12.80
CA GLU A 2 -7.28 -6.51 12.59
C GLU A 2 -7.32 -5.98 11.15
N ARG A 3 -6.97 -4.71 10.96
CA ARG A 3 -6.88 -4.07 9.65
C ARG A 3 -5.55 -3.36 9.53
N LYS A 4 -4.87 -3.55 8.40
CA LYS A 4 -3.58 -2.92 8.11
C LYS A 4 -3.58 -2.41 6.69
N ILE A 5 -3.08 -1.20 6.49
CA ILE A 5 -2.70 -0.68 5.17
C ILE A 5 -1.19 -0.79 5.06
N GLY A 6 -0.70 -1.24 3.90
CA GLY A 6 0.72 -1.44 3.68
C GLY A 6 1.11 -1.29 2.23
N ALA A 7 2.37 -0.94 2.00
CA ALA A 7 2.99 -0.99 0.69
C ALA A 7 3.44 -2.43 0.38
N GLU A 8 3.33 -2.79 -0.90
CA GLU A 8 3.97 -3.96 -1.49
C GLU A 8 5.30 -3.59 -2.14
N ASP A 9 5.99 -4.60 -2.66
CA ASP A 9 7.21 -4.41 -3.42
C ASP A 9 6.99 -3.48 -4.62
N ALA A 10 7.91 -2.54 -4.77
CA ALA A 10 7.88 -1.58 -5.87
C ALA A 10 8.29 -2.24 -7.19
N VAL A 11 7.66 -1.81 -8.28
CA VAL A 11 7.98 -2.27 -9.64
C VAL A 11 8.33 -1.06 -10.50
N THR A 12 9.51 -1.06 -11.09
CA THR A 12 9.97 0.02 -12.00
C THR A 12 9.97 -0.44 -13.44
N ILE A 13 9.29 0.30 -14.31
CA ILE A 13 9.20 0.05 -15.76
C ILE A 13 9.35 1.40 -16.48
N SER A 14 10.30 1.49 -17.42
CA SER A 14 10.50 2.68 -18.27
C SER A 14 10.61 4.00 -17.50
N GLY A 15 11.32 4.01 -16.36
CA GLY A 15 11.51 5.21 -15.53
C GLY A 15 10.31 5.60 -14.67
N VAL A 16 9.25 4.77 -14.65
CA VAL A 16 8.10 4.91 -13.77
C VAL A 16 8.12 3.77 -12.75
N THR A 17 8.07 4.13 -11.48
CA THR A 17 7.93 3.18 -10.37
C THR A 17 6.48 3.17 -9.89
N LEU A 18 5.93 1.97 -9.74
CA LEU A 18 4.64 1.71 -9.13
C LEU A 18 4.87 1.07 -7.76
N ILE A 19 4.26 1.62 -6.73
CA ILE A 19 4.23 1.03 -5.38
C ILE A 19 2.77 0.67 -5.08
N PRO A 20 2.38 -0.61 -5.18
CA PRO A 20 1.04 -1.04 -4.83
C PRO A 20 0.80 -0.85 -3.32
N VAL A 21 -0.39 -0.36 -2.97
CA VAL A 21 -0.83 -0.24 -1.58
C VAL A 21 -2.00 -1.18 -1.38
N THR A 22 -1.89 -2.07 -0.40
CA THR A 22 -2.92 -3.05 -0.09
C THR A 22 -3.52 -2.80 1.28
N LYS A 23 -4.79 -3.22 1.41
CA LYS A 23 -5.49 -3.31 2.69
C LYS A 23 -5.63 -4.79 3.04
N ILE A 24 -5.12 -5.14 4.21
CA ILE A 24 -5.20 -6.48 4.77
C ILE A 24 -6.23 -6.44 5.91
N SER A 25 -7.15 -7.39 5.92
CA SER A 25 -8.05 -7.63 7.05
C SER A 25 -7.84 -9.05 7.54
N LEU A 26 -7.57 -9.23 8.84
CA LEU A 26 -7.36 -10.53 9.45
C LEU A 26 -8.36 -10.72 10.59
N ASN A 27 -8.96 -11.89 10.67
CA ASN A 27 -9.77 -12.29 11.81
C ASN A 27 -9.32 -13.66 12.28
N CYS A 28 -8.86 -13.71 13.52
CA CYS A 28 -8.45 -14.94 14.19
C CYS A 28 -9.36 -15.17 15.39
N GLN A 29 -9.78 -16.41 15.57
CA GLN A 29 -10.57 -16.84 16.71
C GLN A 29 -10.04 -18.16 17.25
N ARG A 30 -10.15 -18.33 18.57
CA ARG A 30 -9.86 -19.59 19.23
C ARG A 30 -11.12 -20.45 19.23
N ILE A 31 -11.02 -21.67 18.72
CA ILE A 31 -12.10 -22.67 18.72
C ILE A 31 -11.60 -23.86 19.53
N GLY A 32 -12.02 -23.94 20.78
CA GLY A 32 -11.48 -24.92 21.75
C GLY A 32 -9.98 -24.74 21.96
N ASN A 33 -9.19 -25.76 21.63
CA ASN A 33 -7.72 -25.73 21.67
C ASN A 33 -7.06 -25.37 20.34
N SER A 34 -7.83 -25.05 19.30
CA SER A 34 -7.31 -24.66 18.00
C SER A 34 -7.43 -23.15 17.77
N ILE A 35 -6.59 -22.61 16.89
CA ILE A 35 -6.69 -21.25 16.37
C ILE A 35 -7.11 -21.35 14.91
N SER A 36 -8.16 -20.61 14.53
CA SER A 36 -8.60 -20.47 13.15
C SER A 36 -8.50 -19.02 12.74
N CYS A 37 -7.84 -18.76 11.62
CA CYS A 37 -7.65 -17.42 11.06
C CYS A 37 -8.15 -17.39 9.62
N PHE A 38 -8.82 -16.31 9.25
CA PHE A 38 -9.16 -15.99 7.88
C PHE A 38 -8.82 -14.53 7.59
N GLY A 39 -8.51 -14.22 6.34
CA GLY A 39 -8.17 -12.86 5.98
C GLY A 39 -8.36 -12.56 4.50
N THR A 40 -8.38 -11.27 4.20
CA THR A 40 -8.43 -10.74 2.84
C THR A 40 -7.27 -9.77 2.64
N LYS A 41 -6.71 -9.76 1.43
CA LYS A 41 -5.74 -8.78 0.97
C LYS A 41 -6.27 -8.22 -0.34
N GLN A 42 -6.53 -6.92 -0.37
CA GLN A 42 -7.13 -6.25 -1.53
C GLN A 42 -6.32 -5.01 -1.91
N PRO A 43 -6.24 -4.68 -3.21
CA PRO A 43 -5.69 -3.41 -3.66
C PRO A 43 -6.48 -2.25 -3.04
N SER A 44 -5.79 -1.21 -2.60
CA SER A 44 -6.39 0.01 -2.08
C SER A 44 -6.06 1.20 -2.97
N SER A 45 -4.78 1.31 -3.36
CA SER A 45 -4.27 2.37 -4.22
C SER A 45 -2.93 1.96 -4.82
N VAL A 46 -2.41 2.77 -5.74
CA VAL A 46 -1.06 2.67 -6.27
C VAL A 46 -0.39 4.04 -6.17
N VAL A 47 0.83 4.08 -5.65
CA VAL A 47 1.68 5.26 -5.74
C VAL A 47 2.50 5.17 -7.02
N VAL A 48 2.44 6.22 -7.83
CA VAL A 48 3.17 6.35 -9.08
C VAL A 48 4.26 7.40 -8.88
N ILE A 49 5.50 6.98 -9.10
CA ILE A 49 6.69 7.82 -9.01
C ILE A 49 7.37 7.84 -10.37
N SER A 50 7.68 9.03 -10.84
CA SER A 50 8.54 9.26 -12.00
C SER A 50 9.57 10.32 -11.64
N GLN A 51 10.45 10.67 -12.58
CA GLN A 51 11.47 11.70 -12.39
C GLN A 51 10.93 13.08 -12.00
N THR A 52 9.66 13.38 -12.30
CA THR A 52 9.08 14.72 -12.07
C THR A 52 7.86 14.70 -11.17
N THR A 53 7.32 13.51 -10.88
CA THR A 53 5.96 13.39 -10.35
C THR A 53 5.87 12.28 -9.31
N ARG A 54 5.18 12.56 -8.21
CA ARG A 54 4.77 11.58 -7.19
C ARG A 54 3.27 11.76 -6.96
N ARG A 55 2.47 10.77 -7.34
CA ARG A 55 1.00 10.81 -7.23
C ARG A 55 0.49 9.48 -6.73
N ALA A 56 -0.73 9.45 -6.22
CA ALA A 56 -1.39 8.22 -5.82
C ALA A 56 -2.78 8.12 -6.45
N PHE A 57 -3.16 6.92 -6.85
CA PHE A 57 -4.46 6.66 -7.48
C PHE A 57 -5.16 5.52 -6.75
N ASN A 58 -6.47 5.62 -6.55
CA ASN A 58 -7.27 4.51 -6.04
C ASN A 58 -7.54 3.46 -7.15
N THR A 59 -8.30 2.42 -6.81
CA THR A 59 -8.63 1.34 -7.75
C THR A 59 -9.57 1.74 -8.88
N THR A 60 -10.21 2.92 -8.82
CA THR A 60 -11.03 3.47 -9.90
C THR A 60 -10.25 4.42 -10.81
N GLY A 61 -8.97 4.68 -10.49
CA GLY A 61 -8.10 5.58 -11.25
C GLY A 61 -8.18 7.05 -10.83
N GLU A 62 -8.95 7.37 -9.79
CA GLU A 62 -9.02 8.72 -9.24
C GLU A 62 -7.79 9.00 -8.39
N GLU A 63 -7.28 10.22 -8.46
CA GLU A 63 -6.17 10.66 -7.63
C GLU A 63 -6.60 10.77 -6.16
N VAL A 64 -5.76 10.28 -5.26
CA VAL A 64 -5.94 10.36 -3.81
C VAL A 64 -4.74 11.03 -3.16
N SER A 65 -4.95 11.60 -1.97
CA SER A 65 -3.89 12.28 -1.23
C SER A 65 -2.77 11.31 -0.85
N LEU A 66 -1.56 11.61 -1.32
CA LEU A 66 -0.35 10.89 -0.94
C LEU A 66 -0.03 11.05 0.55
N ASP A 67 -0.28 12.24 1.11
CA ASP A 67 -0.07 12.52 2.53
C ASP A 67 -0.98 11.67 3.41
N GLN A 68 -2.24 11.49 3.00
CA GLN A 68 -3.17 10.61 3.73
C GLN A 68 -2.68 9.16 3.71
N LEU A 69 -2.21 8.67 2.57
CA LEU A 69 -1.65 7.31 2.49
C LEU A 69 -0.41 7.13 3.37
N VAL A 70 0.46 8.15 3.45
CA VAL A 70 1.62 8.12 4.33
C VAL A 70 1.23 8.14 5.81
N GLN A 71 0.17 8.86 6.17
CA GLN A 71 -0.37 8.81 7.55
C GLN A 71 -0.93 7.43 7.88
N ASP A 72 -1.71 6.85 6.96
CA ASP A 72 -2.34 5.54 7.14
C ASP A 72 -1.34 4.38 7.14
N ALA A 73 -0.24 4.52 6.38
CA ALA A 73 0.82 3.54 6.27
C ALA A 73 2.21 4.23 6.15
N PRO A 74 2.85 4.55 7.27
CA PRO A 74 4.15 5.24 7.29
C PRO A 74 5.28 4.52 6.55
N SER A 75 5.16 3.20 6.33
CA SER A 75 6.12 2.43 5.53
C SER A 75 6.17 2.89 4.07
N ILE A 76 5.09 3.46 3.53
CA ILE A 76 5.04 4.03 2.18
C ILE A 76 6.06 5.17 2.04
N LYS A 77 6.20 6.02 3.07
CA LYS A 77 7.14 7.15 3.05
C LYS A 77 8.58 6.72 2.79
N LYS A 78 9.02 5.65 3.45
CA LYS A 78 10.39 5.12 3.29
C LYS A 78 10.65 4.67 1.85
N LEU A 79 9.65 4.07 1.21
CA LEU A 79 9.76 3.66 -0.19
C LEU A 79 9.83 4.88 -1.09
N ILE A 80 8.95 5.87 -0.90
CA ILE A 80 8.93 7.11 -1.68
C ILE A 80 10.27 7.87 -1.57
N ASP A 81 10.80 8.01 -0.36
CA ASP A 81 12.05 8.73 -0.10
C ASP A 81 13.27 8.01 -0.69
N GLY A 82 13.18 6.69 -0.88
CA GLY A 82 14.19 5.89 -1.57
C GLY A 82 14.30 6.17 -3.08
N PHE A 83 13.30 6.83 -3.67
CA PHE A 83 13.34 7.27 -5.07
C PHE A 83 13.70 8.76 -5.11
N GLN A 84 15.01 9.08 -5.19
CA GLN A 84 15.48 10.45 -5.40
C GLN A 84 15.00 10.99 -6.75
N LEU A 85 14.41 12.20 -6.71
CA LEU A 85 14.28 13.04 -7.90
C LEU A 85 15.67 13.64 -8.11
N LEU A 86 16.29 13.37 -9.27
CA LEU A 86 17.55 14.01 -9.67
C LEU A 86 17.34 15.48 -9.98
#